data_AF-A0A7X9CRS1-F1
#
_entry.id   AF-A0A7X9CRS1-F1
#
_cell.length_a   1.000
_cell.length_b   1.000
_cell.length_c   1.000
_cell.angle_alpha   90.00
_cell.angle_beta   90.00
_cell.angle_gamma   90.00
#
_symmetry.space_group_name_H-M   'P 1'
#
loop_
_entity.id
_entity.type
_entity.pdbx_description
1 polymer ?
#
loop_
_entity_poly.entity_id
_entity_poly.type
_entity_poly.pdbx_seq_one_letter_code
_entity_poly.pdbx_strand_id
1 'polypeptide(L)' 'MQASTIKLLDLLGDSKTIFKIPVYQRKYEWNKEQLEQLFKDIDRIIESDLKKEHFLGTISESVRIKD' A
#
# COMPACT_ATOMS: atom_id res chain seq x y z
N MET A 1 4.65 -17.60 -8.16
CA MET A 1 4.09 -16.36 -7.57
C MET A 1 4.37 -16.40 -6.08
N GLN A 2 4.98 -15.36 -5.53
CA GLN A 2 5.27 -15.27 -4.09
C GLN A 2 4.48 -14.10 -3.52
N ALA A 3 3.86 -14.31 -2.36
CA ALA A 3 3.15 -13.29 -1.61
C ALA A 3 3.67 -13.30 -0.18
N SER A 4 3.87 -12.12 0.38
CA SER A 4 4.31 -11.94 1.76
C SER A 4 3.61 -10.72 2.34
N THR A 5 3.30 -10.78 3.63
CA THR A 5 2.80 -9.63 4.37
C THR A 5 3.97 -8.71 4.72
N ILE A 6 3.80 -7.41 4.48
CA ILE A 6 4.75 -6.36 4.87
C ILE A 6 3.96 -5.22 5.51
N LYS A 7 4.51 -4.58 6.55
CA LYS A 7 3.89 -3.39 7.11
C LYS A 7 4.02 -2.25 6.09
N LEU A 8 2.95 -1.49 5.90
CA LEU A 8 2.91 -0.43 4.89
C LEU A 8 4.04 0.59 5.07
N LEU A 9 4.33 1.00 6.30
CA LEU A 9 5.39 1.96 6.58
C LEU A 9 6.79 1.40 6.32
N ASP A 10 7.00 0.11 6.53
CA ASP A 10 8.28 -0.54 6.21
C ASP A 10 8.47 -0.61 4.68
N LEU A 11 7.39 -0.90 3.94
CA LEU A 11 7.40 -0.91 2.47
C LEU A 11 7.69 0.50 1.90
N LEU A 12 7.01 1.53 2.39
CA LEU A 12 7.15 2.90 1.90
C LEU A 12 8.43 3.61 2.40
N GLY A 13 8.94 3.20 3.56
CA GLY A 13 10.09 3.82 4.23
C GLY A 13 11.45 3.28 3.80
N ASP A 14 11.51 2.23 2.98
CA ASP A 14 12.78 1.67 2.52
C ASP A 14 13.54 2.62 1.58
N SER A 15 14.56 3.27 2.12
CA SER A 15 15.47 4.17 1.40
C SER A 15 16.16 3.56 0.17
N LYS A 16 16.23 2.23 0.05
CA LYS A 16 16.86 1.53 -1.07
C LYS A 16 15.87 1.20 -2.18
N THR A 17 14.57 1.39 -1.95
CA THR A 17 13.52 1.01 -2.88
C THR A 17 12.97 2.23 -3.63
N ILE A 18 12.84 2.08 -4.95
CA ILE A 18 12.23 3.09 -5.83
C ILE A 18 11.02 2.48 -6.52
N PHE A 19 9.83 3.00 -6.20
CA PHE A 19 8.59 2.59 -6.86
C PHE A 19 8.46 3.30 -8.22
N LYS A 20 8.42 2.53 -9.30
CA LYS A 20 8.24 3.05 -10.67
C LYS A 20 6.90 2.61 -11.22
N ILE A 21 6.05 3.57 -11.57
CA ILE A 21 4.78 3.32 -12.24
C ILE A 21 5.06 3.04 -13.73
N PRO A 22 4.66 1.88 -14.28
CA PRO A 22 4.84 1.60 -15.70
C PRO A 22 4.00 2.53 -16.58
N VAL A 23 4.54 2.90 -17.76
CA VAL A 23 3.87 3.83 -18.70
C VAL A 23 2.51 3.31 -19.20
N TYR A 24 2.34 2.00 -19.28
CA TYR A 24 1.10 1.35 -19.73
C TYR A 24 0.06 1.17 -18.61
N GLN A 25 0.33 1.59 -17.38
CA GLN A 25 -0.63 1.49 -16.29
C GLN A 25 -1.80 2.46 -16.53
N ARG A 26 -3.03 1.98 -16.39
CA ARG A 26 -4.21 2.86 -16.42
C ARG A 26 -4.08 3.91 -15.31
N LYS A 27 -4.59 5.11 -15.58
CA LYS A 27 -4.67 6.17 -14.58
C LYS A 27 -5.71 5.74 -13.53
N TYR A 28 -5.24 5.18 -12.42
CA TYR A 28 -6.06 4.92 -11.24
C TYR A 28 -6.06 6.21 -10.43
N GLU A 29 -7.12 6.98 -10.57
CA GLU A 29 -7.33 8.21 -9.81
C GLU A 29 -8.25 7.90 -8.66
N TRP A 30 -7.78 8.19 -7.46
CA TRP A 30 -8.69 8.29 -6.34
C TRP A 30 -9.26 9.69 -6.28
N ASN A 31 -10.57 9.74 -6.13
CA ASN A 31 -11.31 10.96 -5.89
C ASN A 31 -11.26 11.28 -4.40
N LYS A 32 -11.74 12.47 -4.03
CA LYS A 32 -11.78 12.93 -2.65
C LYS A 32 -12.55 11.96 -1.75
N GLU A 33 -13.64 11.39 -2.25
CA GLU A 33 -14.50 10.46 -1.52
C GLU A 33 -13.76 9.18 -1.12
N GLN A 34 -12.88 8.68 -1.99
CA GLN A 34 -12.09 7.47 -1.72
C GLN A 34 -10.99 7.75 -0.70
N LEU A 35 -10.35 8.92 -0.78
CA LEU A 35 -9.39 9.36 0.24
C LEU A 35 -10.06 9.52 1.61
N GLU A 36 -11.22 10.18 1.66
CA GLU A 36 -11.99 10.33 2.90
C GLU A 36 -12.40 8.97 3.51
N GLN A 37 -12.75 8.00 2.67
CA GLN A 37 -13.07 6.65 3.13
C GLN A 37 -11.83 5.97 3.74
N LEU A 38 -10.67 6.04 3.09
CA LEU A 38 -9.43 5.48 3.64
C LEU A 38 -9.09 6.07 5.02
N PHE A 39 -9.17 7.38 5.18
CA PHE A 39 -8.89 8.03 6.46
C PHE A 39 -9.88 7.61 7.56
N LYS A 40 -11.18 7.56 7.25
CA LYS A 40 -12.20 7.08 8.19
C LYS A 40 -11.96 5.64 8.64
N ASP A 41 -11.49 4.77 7.73
CA ASP A 41 -11.17 3.39 8.07
C ASP A 41 -9.94 3.30 8.98
N ILE A 42 -8.94 4.16 8.78
CA ILE A 42 -7.79 4.30 9.69
C ILE A 42 -8.24 4.78 11.07
N ASP A 43 -9.11 5.80 11.14
CA ASP A 43 -9.62 6.32 12.42
C ASP A 43 -10.37 5.22 13.21
N ARG A 44 -11.22 4.44 12.53
CA ARG A 44 -11.91 3.29 13.15
C ARG A 44 -10.95 2.23 13.67
N ILE A 45 -9.85 1.98 12.97
CA ILE A 45 -8.82 1.04 13.42
C ILE A 45 -8.22 1.54 14.74
N ILE A 46 -7.85 2.82 14.80
CA ILE A 46 -7.29 3.47 15.98
C ILE A 46 -8.25 3.38 17.18
N GLU A 47 -9.54 3.61 16.95
CA GLU A 47 -10.59 3.54 17.99
C GLU A 47 -10.88 2.11 18.47
N SER A 48 -10.67 1.09 17.63
CA SER A 48 -11.06 -0.29 17.94
C SER A 48 -10.05 -1.05 18.82
N ASP A 49 -8.82 -1.27 18.35
CA ASP A 49 -7.75 -1.96 19.08
C ASP A 49 -6.41 -1.82 18.33
N LEU A 50 -5.57 -0.89 18.75
CA LEU A 50 -4.24 -0.65 18.17
C LEU A 50 -3.28 -1.85 18.26
N LYS A 51 -3.60 -2.91 19.01
CA LYS A 51 -2.76 -4.11 19.12
C LYS A 51 -3.03 -5.12 18.01
N LYS A 52 -4.07 -4.95 17.20
CA LYS A 52 -4.40 -5.85 16.09
C LYS A 52 -3.77 -5.38 14.78
N GLU A 53 -3.31 -6.33 14.00
CA GLU A 53 -2.90 -6.07 12.62
C GLU A 53 -4.15 -5.94 11.74
N HIS A 54 -4.15 -4.92 10.88
CA HIS A 54 -5.22 -4.68 9.93
C HIS A 54 -4.70 -4.78 8.50
N PHE A 55 -5.47 -5.44 7.66
CA PHE A 55 -5.15 -5.61 6.25
C PHE A 55 -5.59 -4.37 5.46
N LEU A 56 -4.64 -3.70 4.80
CA LEU A 56 -4.91 -2.50 3.99
C LEU A 56 -5.09 -2.79 2.50
N GLY A 57 -4.59 -3.92 2.01
CA GLY A 57 -4.70 -4.30 0.60
C GLY A 57 -3.48 -5.06 0.10
N THR A 58 -3.55 -5.42 -1.18
CA THR A 58 -2.48 -6.14 -1.89
C THR A 58 -1.84 -5.21 -2.91
N ILE A 59 -0.51 -5.15 -2.90
CA ILE A 59 0.29 -4.48 -3.95
C ILE A 59 0.92 -5.58 -4.81
N SER A 60 0.80 -5.45 -6.13
CA SER A 60 1.48 -6.32 -7.08
C SER A 60 2.64 -5.58 -7.71
N GLU A 61 3.84 -6.15 -7.60
CA GLU A 61 5.06 -5.60 -8.16
C GLU A 61 5.77 -6.61 -9.04
N SER A 62 6.56 -6.11 -10.00
CA SER A 62 7.47 -6.92 -10.80
C SER A 62 8.91 -6.56 -10.44
N VAL A 63 9.66 -7.51 -9.90
CA VAL A 63 11.08 -7.31 -9.61
C VAL A 63 11.88 -7.51 -10.89
N ARG A 64 12.58 -6.48 -11.35
CA ARG A 64 13.59 -6.63 -12.40
C ARG A 64 14.93 -6.94 -11.75
N ILE A 65 15.39 -8.17 -11.89
CA ILE A 65 16.76 -8.54 -11.57
C ILE A 65 17.63 -7.94 -12.69
N LYS A 66 18.62 -7.11 -12.33
CA LYS A 66 19.66 -6.71 -13.29
C LYS A 66 20.56 -7.92 -13.52
N ASP A 67 20.75 -8.26 -14.79
CA ASP A 67 21.82 -9.18 -15.21
C ASP A 67 23.21 -8.67 -14.78
#